data_AF-A0A1G3PSN2-F1
#
_entry.id   AF-A0A1G3PSN2-F1
#
_cell.length_a   1.000
_cell.length_b   1.000
_cell.length_c   1.000
_cell.angle_alpha   90.00
_cell.angle_beta   90.00
_cell.angle_gamma   90.00
#
_symmetry.space_group_name_H-M   'P 1'
#
loop_
_entity.id
_entity.type
_entity.pdbx_description
1 polymer ?
#
loop_
_entity_poly.entity_id
_entity_poly.type
_entity_poly.pdbx_seq_one_letter_code
_entity_poly.pdbx_strand_id
1 'polypeptide(L)'
;MKRFFAVFAALMIAAGLLSSCAGGGDWKAKVARVEQASAEMKTILMQALSGEAFDEKKAEALEAEITKLSEELKDIYPTLSDADKKELETRMDAAEKLIDLM
;
A
#
# COMPACT_ATOMS: atom_id res chain seq x y z
N MET A 1 2.38 10.23 8.41
CA MET A 1 2.93 9.62 7.17
C MET A 1 4.42 9.24 7.22
N LYS A 2 5.38 10.12 7.55
CA LYS A 2 6.85 9.78 7.59
C LYS A 2 7.26 8.58 8.49
N ARG A 3 6.44 8.19 9.48
CA ARG A 3 6.76 7.09 10.41
C ARG A 3 6.39 5.70 9.87
N PHE A 4 5.42 5.61 8.96
CA PHE A 4 4.99 4.34 8.37
C PHE A 4 6.04 3.75 7.42
N PHE A 5 6.71 4.63 6.65
CA PHE A 5 7.71 4.25 5.65
C PHE A 5 9.04 3.75 6.22
N ALA A 6 9.50 4.32 7.34
CA ALA A 6 10.74 3.87 7.97
C ALA A 6 10.63 2.40 8.43
N VAL A 7 9.42 1.93 8.77
CA VAL A 7 9.19 0.57 9.27
C VAL A 7 9.11 -0.46 8.13
N PHE A 8 8.63 -0.06 6.95
CA PHE A 8 8.57 -0.95 5.79
C PHE A 8 9.94 -1.08 5.10
N ALA A 9 10.63 0.04 4.87
CA ALA A 9 11.95 0.05 4.25
C ALA A 9 13.05 -0.57 5.14
N ALA A 10 12.99 -0.39 6.47
CA ALA A 10 14.00 -0.93 7.38
C ALA A 10 13.89 -2.45 7.60
N LEU A 11 12.73 -3.07 7.38
CA LEU A 11 12.54 -4.52 7.56
C LEU A 11 12.90 -5.35 6.32
N MET A 12 13.00 -4.72 5.14
CA MET A 12 13.43 -5.36 3.88
C MET A 12 14.88 -5.86 3.91
N ILE A 13 15.71 -5.38 4.83
CA ILE A 13 17.12 -5.78 4.94
C ILE A 13 17.27 -7.13 5.70
N ALA A 14 16.25 -7.59 6.43
CA ALA A 14 16.41 -8.66 7.42
C ALA A 14 15.91 -10.06 6.99
N ALA A 15 15.11 -10.22 5.94
CA ALA A 15 14.43 -11.48 5.66
C ALA A 15 15.07 -12.28 4.50
N GLY A 16 16.35 -12.60 4.66
CA GLY A 16 16.97 -13.70 3.93
C GLY A 16 16.71 -15.02 4.67
N LEU A 17 16.18 -16.00 3.93
CA LEU A 17 16.05 -17.41 4.31
C LEU A 17 14.86 -17.73 5.22
N LEU A 18 13.80 -18.31 4.64
CA LEU A 18 13.36 -19.68 4.93
C LEU A 18 12.07 -20.00 4.15
N SER A 19 12.22 -20.94 3.22
CA SER A 19 11.28 -22.02 2.87
C SER A 19 9.80 -21.88 3.24
N SER A 20 8.92 -22.00 2.25
CA SER A 20 8.14 -23.23 2.04
C SER A 20 7.00 -22.97 1.05
N CYS A 21 6.73 -23.98 0.24
CA CYS A 21 5.67 -24.04 -0.75
C CYS A 21 4.30 -23.98 -0.08
N ALA A 22 3.78 -22.78 0.16
CA ALA A 22 2.37 -22.46 0.39
C ALA A 22 2.23 -20.93 0.43
N GLY A 23 1.17 -20.39 -0.17
CA GLY A 23 0.72 -19.05 0.24
C GLY A 23 1.25 -17.88 -0.57
N GLY A 24 1.18 -17.96 -1.89
CA GLY A 24 0.86 -16.77 -2.69
C GLY A 24 -0.57 -16.35 -2.37
N GLY A 25 -0.80 -15.86 -1.14
CA GLY A 25 -2.07 -15.28 -0.72
C GLY A 25 -2.47 -14.20 -1.71
N ASP A 26 -3.76 -13.88 -1.76
CA ASP A 26 -4.36 -12.93 -2.70
C ASP A 26 -3.78 -11.51 -2.56
N TRP A 27 -2.53 -11.33 -2.98
CA TRP A 27 -1.73 -10.13 -2.86
C TRP A 27 -2.09 -9.20 -4.02
N LYS A 28 -2.41 -9.76 -5.20
CA LYS A 28 -2.82 -8.98 -6.37
C LYS A 28 -4.13 -8.24 -6.13
N ALA A 29 -5.13 -8.85 -5.48
CA ALA A 29 -6.36 -8.13 -5.14
C ALA A 29 -6.14 -7.12 -4.01
N LYS A 30 -5.28 -7.44 -3.02
CA LYS A 30 -4.93 -6.48 -1.96
C LYS A 30 -4.23 -5.25 -2.52
N VAL A 31 -3.26 -5.42 -3.40
CA VAL A 31 -2.61 -4.30 -4.11
C VAL A 31 -3.61 -3.53 -4.97
N ALA A 32 -4.51 -4.20 -5.69
CA ALA A 32 -5.55 -3.52 -6.46
C ALA A 32 -6.47 -2.66 -5.57
N ARG A 33 -6.76 -3.13 -4.34
CA ARG A 33 -7.55 -2.37 -3.38
C ARG A 33 -6.77 -1.19 -2.81
N VAL A 34 -5.46 -1.32 -2.57
CA VAL A 34 -4.58 -0.20 -2.22
C VAL A 34 -4.57 0.85 -3.33
N GLU A 35 -4.35 0.44 -4.59
CA GLU A 35 -4.36 1.35 -5.75
C GLU A 35 -5.69 2.11 -5.86
N GLN A 36 -6.81 1.42 -5.69
CA GLN A 36 -8.13 2.04 -5.69
C GLN A 36 -8.29 3.03 -4.53
N ALA A 37 -7.96 2.62 -3.30
CA ALA A 37 -8.08 3.49 -2.13
C ALA A 37 -7.18 4.72 -2.24
N SER A 38 -5.97 4.57 -2.79
CA SER A 38 -5.05 5.70 -3.07
C SER A 38 -5.61 6.65 -4.13
N ALA A 39 -6.25 6.13 -5.19
CA ALA A 39 -6.91 6.95 -6.19
C ALA A 39 -8.10 7.73 -5.60
N GLU A 40 -8.92 7.08 -4.77
CA GLU A 40 -10.04 7.72 -4.08
C GLU A 40 -9.56 8.80 -3.09
N MET A 41 -8.49 8.52 -2.34
CA MET A 41 -7.86 9.48 -1.43
C MET A 41 -7.34 10.70 -2.20
N LYS A 42 -6.69 10.50 -3.34
CA LYS A 42 -6.25 11.59 -4.23
C LYS A 42 -7.42 12.47 -4.66
N THR A 43 -8.55 11.87 -5.06
CA THR A 43 -9.74 12.64 -5.44
C THR A 43 -10.24 13.51 -4.30
N ILE A 44 -10.35 12.96 -3.08
CA ILE A 44 -10.82 13.70 -1.91
C ILE A 44 -9.87 14.86 -1.57
N LEU A 45 -8.57 14.63 -1.65
CA LEU A 45 -7.57 15.66 -1.40
C LEU A 45 -7.58 16.75 -2.49
N MET A 46 -7.79 16.39 -3.76
CA MET A 46 -8.01 17.36 -4.84
C MET A 46 -9.27 18.21 -4.64
N GLN A 47 -10.37 17.61 -4.16
CA GLN A 47 -11.59 18.34 -3.82
C GLN A 47 -11.35 19.34 -2.69
N ALA A 48 -10.58 18.95 -1.66
CA ALA A 48 -10.19 19.88 -0.61
C ALA A 48 -9.37 21.07 -1.16
N LEU A 49 -8.44 20.80 -2.09
CA LEU A 49 -7.62 21.84 -2.73
C LEU A 49 -8.43 22.75 -3.67
N SER A 50 -9.48 22.24 -4.32
CA SER A 50 -10.38 23.04 -5.16
C SER A 50 -11.38 23.89 -4.35
N GLY A 51 -11.38 23.75 -3.02
CA GLY A 51 -12.32 24.43 -2.12
C GLY A 51 -13.70 23.78 -2.07
N GLU A 52 -13.83 22.54 -2.57
CA GLU A 52 -15.03 21.72 -2.41
C GLU A 52 -15.12 21.14 -0.99
N ALA A 53 -16.29 20.59 -0.67
CA ALA A 53 -16.51 19.93 0.61
C ALA A 53 -15.57 18.73 0.78
N PHE A 54 -14.74 18.77 1.81
CA PHE A 54 -13.83 17.69 2.19
C PHE A 54 -14.53 16.69 3.12
N ASP A 55 -14.64 15.43 2.68
CA ASP A 55 -15.16 14.35 3.52
C ASP A 55 -14.03 13.71 4.33
N GLU A 56 -13.74 14.31 5.48
CA GLU A 56 -12.70 13.88 6.42
C GLU A 56 -12.89 12.42 6.86
N LYS A 57 -14.13 11.99 7.12
CA LYS A 57 -14.41 10.61 7.54
C LYS A 57 -14.08 9.60 6.44
N LYS A 58 -14.38 9.96 5.19
CA LYS A 58 -14.02 9.11 4.05
C LYS A 58 -12.50 9.05 3.88
N ALA A 59 -11.79 10.18 4.05
CA ALA A 59 -10.34 10.19 4.03
C ALA A 59 -9.73 9.29 5.12
N GLU A 60 -10.15 9.43 6.37
CA GLU A 60 -9.70 8.58 7.48
C GLU A 60 -9.97 7.09 7.23
N ALA A 61 -11.15 6.75 6.69
CA ALA A 61 -11.50 5.37 6.37
C ALA A 61 -10.59 4.77 5.29
N LEU A 62 -10.26 5.55 4.26
CA LEU A 62 -9.35 5.14 3.19
C LEU A 62 -7.91 5.01 3.70
N GLU A 63 -7.44 5.90 4.58
CA GLU A 63 -6.11 5.79 5.20
C GLU A 63 -5.98 4.52 6.06
N ALA A 64 -7.02 4.23 6.85
CA ALA A 64 -7.07 3.01 7.66
C ALA A 64 -7.08 1.75 6.79
N GLU A 65 -7.81 1.76 5.67
CA GLU A 65 -7.85 0.66 4.72
C GLU A 65 -6.50 0.43 4.03
N ILE A 66 -5.86 1.49 3.53
CA ILE A 66 -4.52 1.41 2.93
C ILE A 66 -3.50 0.85 3.94
N THR A 67 -3.56 1.34 5.18
CA THR A 67 -2.66 0.89 6.27
C THR A 67 -2.85 -0.60 6.53
N LYS A 68 -4.09 -1.04 6.73
CA LYS A 68 -4.42 -2.45 6.98
C LYS A 68 -3.94 -3.35 5.84
N LEU A 69 -4.23 -2.98 4.59
CA LEU A 69 -3.83 -3.77 3.42
C LEU A 69 -2.31 -3.81 3.25
N SER A 70 -1.61 -2.73 3.57
CA SER A 70 -0.14 -2.68 3.53
C SER A 70 0.49 -3.59 4.59
N GLU A 71 -0.10 -3.68 5.77
CA GLU A 71 0.31 -4.65 6.81
C GLU A 71 0.07 -6.09 6.36
N GLU A 72 -1.11 -6.40 5.81
CA GLU A 72 -1.41 -7.73 5.27
C GLU A 72 -0.46 -8.11 4.12
N LEU A 73 -0.12 -7.16 3.25
CA LEU A 73 0.85 -7.37 2.16
C LEU A 73 2.27 -7.59 2.69
N LYS A 74 2.64 -6.96 3.80
CA LYS A 74 3.92 -7.20 4.49
C LYS A 74 4.05 -8.63 4.97
N ASP A 75 2.97 -9.17 5.54
CA ASP A 75 2.95 -10.53 6.07
C ASP A 75 3.02 -11.58 4.95
N ILE A 76 2.47 -11.28 3.77
CA ILE A 76 2.52 -12.14 2.59
C ILE A 76 3.84 -11.98 1.82
N TYR A 77 4.47 -10.81 1.84
CA TYR A 77 5.71 -10.54 1.10
C TYR A 77 6.80 -11.63 1.21
N PRO A 78 7.16 -12.17 2.40
CA PRO A 78 8.20 -13.20 2.50
C PRO A 78 7.85 -14.52 1.81
N THR A 79 6.56 -14.82 1.59
CA THR A 79 6.09 -16.06 0.95
C THR A 79 6.03 -15.96 -0.58
N LEU A 80 6.18 -14.75 -1.14
CA LEU A 80 6.12 -14.49 -2.57
C LEU A 80 7.39 -14.95 -3.30
N SER A 81 7.22 -15.29 -4.58
CA SER A 81 8.34 -15.48 -5.50
C SER A 81 9.07 -14.15 -5.74
N ASP A 82 10.33 -14.18 -6.15
CA ASP A 82 11.08 -12.95 -6.45
C ASP A 82 10.43 -12.12 -7.57
N ALA A 83 9.79 -12.78 -8.54
CA ALA A 83 9.03 -12.11 -9.59
C ALA A 83 7.80 -11.38 -9.02
N ASP A 84 7.05 -12.04 -8.14
CA ASP A 84 5.88 -11.44 -7.47
C ASP A 84 6.28 -10.32 -6.51
N LYS A 85 7.41 -10.44 -5.80
CA LYS A 85 7.96 -9.37 -4.94
C LYS A 85 8.26 -8.13 -5.75
N LYS A 86 8.95 -8.28 -6.88
CA LYS A 86 9.27 -7.16 -7.78
C LYS A 86 8.01 -6.53 -8.36
N GLU A 87 7.00 -7.33 -8.72
CA GLU A 87 5.71 -6.83 -9.21
C GLU A 87 4.97 -6.05 -8.10
N LEU A 88 4.90 -6.61 -6.88
CA LEU A 88 4.31 -5.95 -5.71
C LEU A 88 4.98 -4.62 -5.42
N GLU A 89 6.31 -4.57 -5.35
CA GLU A 89 7.08 -3.35 -5.10
C GLU A 89 6.79 -2.28 -6.16
N THR A 90 6.79 -2.66 -7.44
CA THR A 90 6.52 -1.73 -8.54
C THR A 90 5.12 -1.12 -8.44
N ARG A 91 4.13 -1.93 -8.08
CA ARG A 91 2.74 -1.47 -7.95
C ARG A 91 2.51 -0.64 -6.71
N MET A 92 3.13 -0.99 -5.59
CA MET A 92 3.06 -0.20 -4.35
C MET A 92 3.73 1.17 -4.52
N ASP A 93 4.90 1.24 -5.19
CA ASP A 93 5.56 2.51 -5.54
C ASP A 93 4.69 3.38 -6.48
N ALA A 94 4.01 2.77 -7.45
CA ALA A 94 3.05 3.49 -8.30
C ALA A 94 1.85 4.02 -7.51
N ALA A 95 1.32 3.24 -6.56
CA ALA A 95 0.20 3.64 -5.71
C ALA A 95 0.57 4.78 -4.74
N GLU A 96 1.80 4.77 -4.21
CA GLU A 96 2.35 5.85 -3.37
C GLU A 96 2.42 7.17 -4.16
N LYS A 97 2.97 7.14 -5.38
CA LYS A 97 3.08 8.31 -6.25
C LYS A 97 1.74 8.96 -6.61
N LEU A 98 0.62 8.24 -6.49
CA LEU A 98 -0.69 8.83 -6.69
C LEU A 98 -1.04 9.86 -5.62
N ILE A 99 -0.60 9.64 -4.38
CA ILE A 99 -0.89 10.49 -3.22
C ILE A 99 0.21 11.56 -3.05
N ASP A 100 1.47 11.20 -3.27
CA ASP A 100 2.64 12.08 -3.05
C ASP A 100 2.77 13.24 -4.07
N LEU A 101 2.09 13.17 -5.22
CA LEU A 101 2.11 14.23 -6.24
C LEU A 101 1.19 15.42 -5.92
N MET A 102 0.65 15.52 -4.71
CA MET A 102 -0.09 16.69 -4.20
C MET A 102 0.73 17.47 -3.18
#